data_AF-A0A1A8ZVH7-F1
#
_entry.id   AF-A0A1A8ZVH7-F1
#
_cell.length_a   1.000
_cell.length_b   1.000
_cell.length_c   1.000
_cell.angle_alpha   90.00
_cell.angle_beta   90.00
_cell.angle_gamma   90.00
#
_symmetry.space_group_name_H-M   'P 1'
#
loop_
_entity.id
_entity.type
_entity.pdbx_description
1 polymer ?
#
loop_
_entity_poly.entity_id
_entity_poly.type
_entity_poly.pdbx_seq_one_letter_code
_entity_poly.pdbx_strand_id
1 'polypeptide(L)'
;MLFGDRADPRGVRTGGRRGRLSRMVLEVALIDVTPGHEDAFAAAYAQAYPILSGTDGCRSVRMTRGVESPSRFVLLVEWDSVEAHDVNFRQSERFQQWRGLIGPHFANPPLVEHFVDVPA
;
A
#
# COMPACT_ATOMS: atom_id res chain seq x y z
N MET A 1 62.97 -28.01 -6.93
CA MET A 1 61.71 -28.40 -6.28
C MET A 1 60.82 -27.16 -6.30
N LEU A 2 59.93 -27.06 -7.29
CA LEU A 2 58.50 -27.45 -7.26
C LEU A 2 57.60 -26.28 -6.83
N PHE A 3 56.97 -25.68 -7.84
CA PHE A 3 55.62 -25.08 -7.92
C PHE A 3 55.18 -24.01 -6.89
N GLY A 4 54.58 -22.88 -7.26
CA GLY A 4 54.08 -22.44 -8.55
C GLY A 4 53.38 -21.10 -8.39
N ASP A 5 53.59 -20.23 -9.38
CA ASP A 5 52.82 -19.01 -9.60
C ASP A 5 51.62 -19.39 -10.48
N ARG A 6 50.38 -19.28 -9.98
CA ARG A 6 49.16 -19.23 -10.81
C ARG A 6 48.02 -18.54 -10.07
N ALA A 7 47.78 -17.28 -10.43
CA ALA A 7 46.43 -16.74 -10.44
C ALA A 7 45.62 -17.48 -11.52
N ASP A 8 44.45 -18.05 -11.16
CA ASP A 8 43.42 -18.44 -12.13
C ASP A 8 42.34 -17.33 -12.20
N PRO A 9 42.13 -16.76 -13.40
CA PRO A 9 41.12 -15.76 -13.69
C PRO A 9 39.76 -16.44 -13.92
N ARG A 10 38.88 -16.40 -12.91
CA ARG A 10 37.41 -16.47 -13.05
C ARG A 10 36.74 -16.41 -11.68
N GLY A 11 36.83 -15.25 -11.04
CA GLY A 11 35.97 -14.90 -9.92
C GLY A 11 34.57 -14.55 -10.40
N VAL A 12 33.86 -15.49 -11.05
CA VAL A 12 32.41 -15.37 -11.19
C VAL A 12 31.84 -15.55 -9.78
N ARG A 13 31.61 -14.42 -9.10
CA ARG A 13 30.73 -14.37 -7.93
C ARG A 13 29.29 -14.50 -8.42
N THR A 14 28.88 -15.73 -8.72
CA THR A 14 27.46 -16.10 -8.72
C THR A 14 26.97 -16.15 -7.27
N GLY A 15 25.92 -15.39 -6.97
CA GLY A 15 25.15 -15.51 -5.73
C GLY A 15 25.53 -14.47 -4.67
N GLY A 16 24.71 -13.50 -4.32
CA GLY A 16 23.35 -13.24 -4.77
C GLY A 16 23.01 -11.78 -4.55
N ARG A 17 22.54 -11.12 -5.62
CA ARG A 17 21.51 -10.11 -5.46
C ARG A 17 20.18 -10.83 -5.24
N ARG A 18 20.02 -11.50 -4.08
CA ARG A 18 18.69 -11.51 -3.44
C ARG A 18 18.58 -10.17 -2.75
N GLY A 19 18.50 -9.10 -3.55
CA GLY A 19 17.96 -7.84 -3.06
C GLY A 19 16.59 -8.21 -2.53
N ARG A 20 16.46 -8.10 -1.21
CA ARG A 20 15.26 -8.32 -0.41
C ARG A 20 14.04 -8.10 -1.29
N LEU A 21 13.38 -9.18 -1.72
CA LEU A 21 11.96 -9.12 -2.07
C LEU A 21 11.29 -8.76 -0.75
N SER A 22 11.37 -7.48 -0.39
CA SER A 22 10.57 -6.88 0.65
C SER A 22 9.17 -7.21 0.18
N ARG A 23 8.52 -8.16 0.86
CA ARG A 23 7.24 -8.70 0.43
C ARG A 23 6.23 -7.59 0.63
N MET A 24 6.16 -6.70 -0.36
CA MET A 24 5.20 -5.64 -0.47
C MET A 24 3.82 -6.24 -0.23
N VAL A 25 2.99 -5.51 0.51
CA VAL A 25 1.63 -5.92 0.79
C VAL A 25 0.67 -4.97 0.11
N LEU A 26 -0.41 -5.53 -0.43
CA LEU A 26 -1.52 -4.77 -0.95
C LEU A 26 -2.56 -4.65 0.15
N GLU A 27 -2.76 -3.44 0.67
CA GLU A 27 -3.97 -3.10 1.42
C GLU A 27 -5.15 -3.07 0.45
N VAL A 28 -6.21 -3.80 0.78
CA VAL A 28 -7.52 -3.69 0.14
C VAL A 28 -8.49 -3.22 1.20
N ALA A 29 -9.04 -2.02 1.02
CA ALA A 29 -10.04 -1.45 1.88
C ALA A 29 -11.37 -1.32 1.13
N LEU A 30 -12.37 -2.09 1.57
CA LEU A 30 -13.75 -2.01 1.09
C LEU A 30 -14.49 -0.94 1.90
N ILE A 31 -14.94 0.11 1.22
CA ILE A 31 -15.54 1.28 1.83
C ILE A 31 -16.97 1.42 1.31
N ASP A 32 -17.94 1.13 2.17
CA ASP A 32 -19.34 1.44 1.91
C ASP A 32 -19.64 2.87 2.37
N VAL A 33 -20.11 3.70 1.44
CA VAL A 33 -20.45 5.11 1.63
C VAL A 33 -21.96 5.25 1.80
N THR A 34 -22.39 6.20 2.64
CA THR A 34 -23.81 6.52 2.83
C THR A 34 -24.44 6.92 1.49
N PRO A 35 -25.58 6.33 1.07
CA PRO A 35 -26.22 6.69 -0.19
C PRO A 35 -26.48 8.19 -0.32
N GLY A 36 -26.09 8.78 -1.44
CA GLY A 36 -26.16 10.23 -1.70
C GLY A 36 -24.91 11.02 -1.26
N HIS A 37 -23.94 10.38 -0.59
CA HIS A 37 -22.67 11.00 -0.21
C HIS A 37 -21.51 10.67 -1.16
N GLU A 38 -21.74 9.95 -2.25
CA GLU A 38 -20.68 9.36 -3.08
C GLU A 38 -19.75 10.41 -3.70
N ASP A 39 -20.31 11.47 -4.28
CA ASP A 39 -19.51 12.51 -4.93
C ASP A 39 -18.80 13.40 -3.89
N ALA A 40 -19.43 13.61 -2.72
CA ALA A 40 -18.81 14.30 -1.60
C ALA A 40 -17.65 13.48 -1.02
N PHE A 41 -17.81 12.16 -0.90
CA PHE A 41 -16.74 11.24 -0.51
C PHE A 41 -15.59 11.27 -1.52
N ALA A 42 -15.88 11.24 -2.83
CA ALA A 42 -14.85 11.32 -3.86
C ALA A 42 -14.06 12.65 -3.78
N ALA A 43 -14.75 13.77 -3.55
CA ALA A 43 -14.12 15.07 -3.34
C ALA A 43 -13.30 15.14 -2.04
N ALA A 44 -13.78 14.54 -0.96
CA ALA A 44 -13.06 14.44 0.30
C ALA A 44 -11.80 13.55 0.15
N TYR A 45 -11.92 12.43 -0.56
CA TYR A 45 -10.79 11.56 -0.88
C TYR A 45 -9.72 12.30 -1.70
N ALA A 46 -10.11 13.11 -2.69
CA ALA A 46 -9.16 13.88 -3.48
C ALA A 46 -8.33 14.84 -2.60
N GLN A 47 -8.95 15.43 -1.58
CA GLN A 47 -8.25 16.27 -0.59
C GLN A 47 -7.38 15.45 0.35
N ALA A 48 -7.84 14.27 0.74
CA ALA A 48 -7.14 13.40 1.67
C ALA A 48 -5.94 12.69 0.99
N TYR A 49 -5.99 12.45 -0.32
CA TYR A 49 -5.01 11.67 -1.10
C TYR A 49 -3.55 11.97 -0.75
N PRO A 50 -3.10 13.25 -0.73
CA PRO A 50 -1.69 13.58 -0.46
C PRO A 50 -1.22 13.16 0.94
N ILE A 51 -2.13 13.07 1.93
CA ILE A 51 -1.81 12.68 3.30
C ILE A 51 -1.40 11.20 3.32
N LEU A 52 -2.19 10.35 2.65
CA LEU A 52 -1.96 8.91 2.54
C LEU A 52 -0.76 8.62 1.63
N SER A 53 -0.77 9.15 0.40
CA SER A 53 0.26 8.85 -0.60
C SER A 53 1.64 9.36 -0.20
N GLY A 54 1.71 10.41 0.63
CA GLY A 54 2.95 10.95 1.18
C GLY A 54 3.41 10.29 2.47
N THR A 55 2.85 9.15 2.86
CA THR A 55 3.27 8.40 4.06
C THR A 55 4.50 7.55 3.76
N ASP A 56 5.48 7.56 4.66
CA ASP A 56 6.67 6.73 4.53
C ASP A 56 6.31 5.24 4.44
N GLY A 57 6.78 4.58 3.38
CA GLY A 57 6.47 3.19 3.07
C GLY A 57 5.23 3.00 2.19
N CYS A 58 4.46 4.04 1.87
CA CYS A 58 3.42 4.01 0.84
C CYS A 58 4.07 4.05 -0.54
N ARG A 59 3.72 3.11 -1.42
CA ARG A 59 4.31 2.97 -2.76
C ARG A 59 3.35 3.42 -3.86
N SER A 60 2.06 3.11 -3.72
CA SER A 60 1.02 3.54 -4.63
C SER A 60 -0.33 3.59 -3.91
N VAL A 61 -1.24 4.43 -4.43
CA VAL A 61 -2.60 4.59 -3.92
C VAL A 61 -3.54 4.67 -5.11
N ARG A 62 -4.60 3.86 -5.10
CA ARG A 62 -5.67 3.88 -6.10
C ARG A 62 -7.03 3.72 -5.45
N MET A 63 -7.96 4.61 -5.77
CA MET A 63 -9.38 4.50 -5.39
C MET A 63 -10.21 4.13 -6.60
N THR A 64 -11.15 3.19 -6.43
CA THR A 64 -12.13 2.82 -7.45
C THR A 64 -13.54 2.89 -6.90
N ARG A 65 -14.50 3.21 -7.77
CA ARG A 65 -15.94 3.18 -7.48
C ARG A 65 -16.55 1.96 -8.16
N GLY A 66 -17.44 1.26 -7.45
CA GLY A 66 -18.20 0.13 -8.00
C GLY A 66 -19.14 0.60 -9.12
N VAL A 67 -19.30 -0.22 -10.15
CA VAL A 67 -20.25 0.04 -11.26
C VAL A 67 -21.63 -0.50 -10.90
N GLU A 68 -21.69 -1.72 -10.37
CA GLU A 68 -22.91 -2.40 -9.92
C GLU A 68 -23.38 -1.92 -8.54
N SER A 69 -22.48 -1.33 -7.75
CA SER A 69 -22.75 -0.77 -6.43
C SER A 69 -22.07 0.60 -6.31
N PRO A 70 -22.70 1.68 -6.81
CA PRO A 70 -22.07 3.00 -6.88
C PRO A 70 -21.68 3.62 -5.55
N SER A 71 -22.29 3.17 -4.45
CA SER A 71 -21.97 3.60 -3.07
C SER A 71 -20.86 2.78 -2.44
N ARG A 72 -20.26 1.83 -3.17
CA ARG A 72 -19.12 1.03 -2.71
C ARG A 72 -17.85 1.47 -3.42
N PHE A 73 -16.82 1.72 -2.63
CA PHE A 73 -15.50 2.07 -3.11
C PHE A 73 -14.48 1.03 -2.65
N VAL A 74 -13.42 0.87 -3.43
CA VAL A 74 -12.27 0.04 -3.08
C VAL A 74 -11.03 0.92 -3.13
N LEU A 75 -10.37 1.07 -1.98
CA LEU A 75 -9.06 1.69 -1.87
C LEU A 75 -8.00 0.59 -1.87
N LEU A 76 -7.02 0.77 -2.74
CA LEU A 76 -5.89 -0.13 -2.92
C LEU A 76 -4.61 0.65 -2.63
N VAL A 77 -3.82 0.17 -1.68
CA VAL A 77 -2.57 0.81 -1.28
C VAL A 77 -1.47 -0.23 -1.24
N GLU A 78 -0.38 0.02 -1.95
CA GLU A 78 0.82 -0.81 -1.84
C GLU A 78 1.72 -0.25 -0.76
N TRP A 79 2.06 -1.08 0.22
CA TRP A 79 2.95 -0.74 1.32
C TRP A 79 4.23 -1.56 1.30
N ASP A 80 5.31 -1.00 1.83
CA ASP A 80 6.56 -1.73 2.06
C ASP A 80 6.37 -2.94 3.00
N SER A 81 5.48 -2.83 3.99
CA SER A 81 5.04 -3.91 4.89
C SER A 81 3.74 -3.54 5.62
N VAL A 82 3.13 -4.49 6.34
CA VAL A 82 1.96 -4.23 7.20
C VAL A 82 2.31 -3.26 8.32
N GLU A 83 3.51 -3.37 8.88
CA GLU A 83 4.00 -2.47 9.93
C GLU A 83 4.17 -1.04 9.42
N ALA A 84 4.58 -0.84 8.17
CA ALA A 84 4.65 0.50 7.58
C ALA A 84 3.26 1.15 7.52
N HIS A 85 2.24 0.40 7.09
CA HIS A 85 0.86 0.86 7.15
C HIS A 85 0.41 1.14 8.59
N ASP A 86 0.67 0.24 9.53
CA ASP A 86 0.15 0.40 10.89
C ASP A 86 0.84 1.54 11.65
N VAL A 87 2.17 1.53 11.71
CA VAL A 87 2.96 2.48 12.51
C VAL A 87 3.01 3.85 11.83
N ASN A 88 3.35 3.91 10.54
CA ASN A 88 3.58 5.19 9.88
C ASN A 88 2.28 5.88 9.47
N PHE A 89 1.20 5.11 9.28
CA PHE A 89 -0.12 5.66 8.95
C PHE A 89 -1.10 5.55 10.11
N ARG A 90 -1.58 4.35 10.45
CA ARG A 90 -2.74 4.14 11.34
C ARG A 90 -2.58 4.73 12.73
N GLN A 91 -1.36 4.68 13.28
CA GLN A 91 -1.03 5.20 14.62
C GLN A 91 -0.59 6.68 14.60
N SER A 92 -0.57 7.33 13.43
CA SER A 92 -0.07 8.69 13.26
C SER A 92 -1.19 9.75 13.19
N GLU A 93 -0.82 11.03 13.32
CA GLU A 93 -1.71 12.16 13.08
C GLU A 93 -2.26 12.19 11.64
N ARG A 94 -1.53 11.61 10.68
CA ARG A 94 -1.97 11.50 9.28
C ARG A 94 -3.26 10.70 9.18
N PHE A 95 -3.38 9.61 9.94
CA PHE A 95 -4.61 8.82 9.95
C PHE A 95 -5.79 9.61 10.54
N GLN A 96 -5.57 10.42 11.57
CA GLN A 96 -6.63 11.26 12.14
C GLN A 96 -7.11 12.31 11.13
N GLN A 97 -6.19 12.98 10.44
CA GLN A 97 -6.53 13.96 9.39
C GLN A 97 -7.26 13.29 8.22
N TRP A 98 -6.72 12.17 7.73
CA TRP A 98 -7.33 11.35 6.69
C TRP A 98 -8.75 10.91 7.06
N ARG A 99 -8.91 10.29 8.23
CA ARG A 99 -10.18 9.77 8.72
C ARG A 99 -11.18 10.89 9.00
N GLY A 100 -10.72 12.06 9.43
CA GLY A 100 -11.55 13.24 9.63
C GLY A 100 -12.15 13.78 8.33
N LEU A 101 -11.40 13.71 7.22
CA LEU A 101 -11.88 14.15 5.90
C LEU A 101 -12.92 13.18 5.32
N ILE A 102 -12.56 11.89 5.21
CA ILE A 102 -13.40 10.94 4.47
C ILE A 102 -14.45 10.25 5.34
N GLY A 103 -14.20 10.24 6.65
CA GLY A 103 -14.94 9.43 7.59
C GLY A 103 -16.41 9.78 7.82
N PRO A 104 -16.81 11.06 7.75
CA PRO A 104 -18.23 11.45 7.81
C PRO A 104 -19.09 10.85 6.70
N HIS A 105 -18.50 10.28 5.64
CA HIS A 105 -19.24 9.71 4.51
C HIS A 105 -19.46 8.20 4.63
N PHE A 106 -18.84 7.51 5.58
CA PHE A 106 -18.95 6.06 5.70
C PHE A 106 -20.33 5.62 6.21
N ALA A 107 -20.91 4.62 5.56
CA ALA A 107 -22.11 3.94 6.05
C ALA A 107 -21.80 3.00 7.22
N ASN A 108 -20.59 2.43 7.24
CA ASN A 108 -20.09 1.55 8.28
C ASN A 108 -18.55 1.59 8.31
N PRO A 109 -17.89 1.08 9.37
CA PRO A 109 -16.44 0.95 9.38
C PRO A 109 -15.93 0.12 8.18
N PRO A 110 -14.93 0.62 7.41
CA PRO A 110 -14.39 -0.13 6.27
C PRO A 110 -13.80 -1.48 6.68
N LEU A 111 -13.94 -2.48 5.81
CA LEU A 111 -13.20 -3.74 5.91
C LEU A 111 -11.83 -3.53 5.27
N VAL A 112 -10.76 -3.74 6.03
CA VAL A 112 -9.38 -3.52 5.58
C VAL A 112 -8.56 -4.77 5.82
N GLU A 113 -7.93 -5.29 4.78
CA GLU A 113 -7.08 -6.48 4.82
C GLU A 113 -5.80 -6.28 3.97
N HIS A 114 -4.77 -7.08 4.24
CA HIS A 114 -3.50 -7.04 3.52
C HIS A 114 -3.25 -8.35 2.80
N PHE A 115 -2.83 -8.26 1.54
CA PHE A 115 -2.62 -9.39 0.65
C PHE A 115 -1.19 -9.38 0.10
N VAL A 116 -0.75 -10.55 -0.35
CA VAL A 116 0.49 -10.70 -1.11
C VAL A 116 0.17 -11.35 -2.44
N ASP A 117 0.91 -10.97 -3.48
CA ASP A 117 0.73 -11.58 -4.79
C ASP A 117 1.07 -13.06 -4.76
N VAL A 118 0.24 -13.86 -5.42
CA VAL A 118 0.53 -15.25 -5.75
C VAL A 118 0.96 -15.28 -7.22
N PRO A 119 2.21 -15.65 -7.53
CA PRO A 119 2.67 -15.73 -8.90
C PRO A 119 1.89 -16.81 -9.68
N ALA A 120 1.67 -16.56 -10.96
CA ALA A 120 1.08 -17.52 -11.91
C ALA A 120 2.10 -18.52 -12.45
#